data_AF-A0A6G1ELU7-F1
#
_entry.id   AF-A0A6G1ELU7-F1
#
_cell.length_a   1.000
_cell.length_b   1.000
_cell.length_c   1.000
_cell.angle_alpha   90.00
_cell.angle_beta   90.00
_cell.angle_gamma   90.00
#
_symmetry.space_group_name_H-M   'P 1'
#
loop_
_entity.id
_entity.type
_entity.pdbx_description
1 polymer ?
#
loop_
_entity_poly.entity_id
_entity_poly.type
_entity_poly.pdbx_seq_one_letter_code
_entity_poly.pdbx_strand_id
1 'polypeptide(L)'
;MIPSIKQQNRPATSGAGLESPVLNRREQRRSVDLGSSLRARRTSSSLHDEINTLQVENESMYEKFNLAEERSEEGDVKSMHMAAVIADAIEPEANLISRKDAALEQRKAASRIASRRSNSASCDEIATLRSEAKVSDSVATSVSQRLKSTGSDMRSLQGAANRMVLSQEEMEEVVLKRCWLARYWKLCVRLGIHSDIAEVKQEYWSSFAPLSLEVVLSIGQKARDGTLSDNADMETKSKMSLANHLNDMAGDGNIESMLLVERGLRELASLKVEDAIMLALAEHRRIKPLSGPASSEGQNPSESLELSEEEREDVRFKQAWLTYFWRRAKNHDIEEDITDERLQFWIEQGNHPIGTVDVIEVERGLNELKKLGIESQLWEATRRALDDDFSNHGSPTGSEI
;
A
#
# COMPACT_ATOMS: atom_id res chain seq x y z
N MET A 1 -57.37 6.17 -18.03
CA MET A 1 -58.62 6.10 -17.23
C MET A 1 -58.28 6.19 -15.74
N ILE A 2 -59.27 6.54 -14.91
CA ILE A 2 -59.36 6.48 -13.43
C ILE A 2 -59.00 5.04 -12.91
N PRO A 3 -58.57 4.74 -11.65
CA PRO A 3 -58.60 5.46 -10.33
C PRO A 3 -57.20 5.79 -9.71
N SER A 4 -56.98 6.61 -8.66
CA SER A 4 -57.45 6.68 -7.22
C SER A 4 -56.72 5.68 -6.27
N ILE A 5 -56.45 5.91 -4.96
CA ILE A 5 -57.08 6.83 -3.98
C ILE A 5 -56.22 7.08 -2.68
N LYS A 6 -56.37 8.26 -2.01
CA LYS A 6 -56.06 8.61 -0.57
C LYS A 6 -54.57 8.52 -0.09
N GLN A 7 -54.10 9.20 0.98
CA GLN A 7 -54.65 10.12 2.01
C GLN A 7 -53.52 11.17 2.40
N GLN A 8 -53.55 12.14 3.34
CA GLN A 8 -54.45 12.54 4.45
C GLN A 8 -54.32 14.04 4.85
N ASN A 9 -55.41 14.59 5.40
CA ASN A 9 -55.67 15.78 6.26
C ASN A 9 -54.62 16.92 6.51
N ARG A 10 -54.96 18.11 5.98
CA ARG A 10 -55.33 19.40 6.63
C ARG A 10 -55.44 19.47 8.19
N PRO A 11 -55.39 20.67 8.85
CA PRO A 11 -56.14 21.90 8.48
C PRO A 11 -55.37 23.23 8.49
N ALA A 12 -56.03 24.29 7.99
CA ALA A 12 -55.57 25.69 8.03
C ALA A 12 -56.75 26.68 7.89
N THR A 13 -56.77 27.74 8.71
CA THR A 13 -57.55 29.00 8.61
C THR A 13 -56.89 30.00 9.58
N SER A 14 -56.38 31.15 9.12
CA SER A 14 -57.12 32.41 8.87
C SER A 14 -57.61 33.08 10.17
N GLY A 15 -57.00 34.22 10.53
CA GLY A 15 -57.34 34.99 11.73
C GLY A 15 -57.86 36.40 11.39
N ALA A 16 -58.97 36.77 12.02
CA ALA A 16 -59.51 38.13 12.12
C ALA A 16 -60.46 38.16 13.33
N GLY A 17 -60.50 39.26 14.09
CA GLY A 17 -61.39 39.39 15.25
C GLY A 17 -60.78 40.13 16.43
N LEU A 18 -60.75 41.47 16.35
CA LEU A 18 -60.81 42.33 17.53
C LEU A 18 -62.28 42.44 17.94
N GLU A 19 -62.63 42.05 19.16
CA GLU A 19 -63.74 42.66 19.91
C GLU A 19 -63.45 42.62 21.43
N SER A 20 -64.09 43.52 22.16
CA SER A 20 -63.88 43.78 23.59
C SER A 20 -65.04 43.26 24.43
N PRO A 21 -64.85 43.02 25.74
CA PRO A 21 -65.90 43.31 26.72
C PRO A 21 -65.63 44.65 27.42
N VAL A 22 -66.48 45.63 27.13
CA VAL A 22 -66.46 46.97 27.72
C VAL A 22 -66.95 46.98 29.17
N LEU A 23 -66.45 47.94 29.95
CA LEU A 23 -66.93 48.37 31.26
C LEU A 23 -68.46 48.23 31.47
N ASN A 24 -68.87 47.35 32.40
CA ASN A 24 -69.92 47.65 33.37
C ASN A 24 -69.56 46.90 34.69
N ARG A 25 -69.46 47.53 35.87
CA ARG A 25 -70.31 48.54 36.53
C ARG A 25 -71.64 47.96 37.02
N ARG A 26 -71.62 47.30 38.19
CA ARG A 26 -72.34 47.84 39.37
C ARG A 26 -71.98 47.17 40.71
N GLU A 27 -71.72 48.04 41.69
CA GLU A 27 -72.21 48.03 43.09
C GLU A 27 -72.13 46.77 43.99
N GLN A 28 -71.66 47.02 45.23
CA GLN A 28 -72.10 46.36 46.49
C GLN A 28 -71.82 44.84 46.65
N ARG A 29 -71.01 44.37 47.62
CA ARG A 29 -70.80 44.90 48.98
C ARG A 29 -69.35 44.75 49.46
N ARG A 30 -68.77 45.84 49.96
CA ARG A 30 -68.09 45.83 51.28
C ARG A 30 -68.73 46.91 52.13
N SER A 31 -69.45 46.48 53.16
CA SER A 31 -70.16 47.36 54.07
C SER A 31 -69.17 48.18 54.87
N VAL A 32 -69.33 49.51 54.86
CA VAL A 32 -68.88 50.32 55.99
C VAL A 32 -69.95 50.15 57.06
N ASP A 33 -69.68 49.34 58.08
CA ASP A 33 -70.55 49.29 59.25
C ASP A 33 -70.28 50.53 60.11
N LEU A 34 -71.31 51.35 60.32
CA LEU A 34 -71.16 52.70 60.87
C LEU A 34 -71.16 52.67 62.40
N GLY A 35 -70.17 51.96 62.95
CA GLY A 35 -70.02 51.60 64.35
C GLY A 35 -69.77 52.77 65.31
N SER A 36 -70.84 53.50 65.62
CA SER A 36 -70.97 54.48 66.69
C SER A 36 -70.21 55.80 66.55
N SER A 37 -71.01 56.88 66.54
CA SER A 37 -70.59 58.23 66.87
C SER A 37 -69.93 58.31 68.25
N LEU A 38 -68.64 58.64 68.28
CA LEU A 38 -68.13 59.56 69.29
C LEU A 38 -67.62 60.82 68.60
N ARG A 39 -68.22 61.96 68.92
CA ARG A 39 -67.61 63.28 68.71
C ARG A 39 -66.45 63.45 69.71
N ALA A 40 -65.39 62.68 69.48
CA ALA A 40 -64.10 62.90 70.10
C ALA A 40 -63.69 64.34 69.77
N ARG A 41 -63.70 65.20 70.79
CA ARG A 41 -63.46 66.64 70.69
C ARG A 41 -62.01 66.87 70.25
N ARG A 42 -61.77 66.84 68.93
CA ARG A 42 -60.44 67.00 68.30
C ARG A 42 -59.76 68.20 68.94
N THR A 43 -58.67 67.95 69.66
CA THR A 43 -57.82 69.00 70.22
C THR A 43 -57.12 69.73 69.08
N SER A 44 -56.72 70.98 69.31
CA SER A 44 -55.97 71.75 68.31
C SER A 44 -54.68 71.02 67.88
N SER A 45 -54.03 70.29 68.79
CA SER A 45 -52.88 69.43 68.47
C SER A 45 -53.23 68.35 67.45
N SER A 46 -54.28 67.56 67.66
CA SER A 46 -54.66 66.47 66.76
C SER A 46 -55.03 66.94 65.35
N LEU A 47 -55.49 68.17 65.18
CA LEU A 47 -55.69 68.80 63.87
C LEU A 47 -54.38 69.34 63.28
N HIS A 48 -53.47 69.87 64.12
CA HIS A 48 -52.13 70.26 63.69
C HIS A 48 -51.30 69.06 63.22
N ASP A 49 -51.38 67.93 63.92
CA ASP A 49 -50.69 66.70 63.57
C ASP A 49 -51.20 66.16 62.22
N GLU A 50 -52.53 66.14 62.02
CA GLU A 50 -53.19 65.75 60.75
C GLU A 50 -52.78 66.69 59.59
N ILE A 51 -52.75 68.01 59.83
CA ILE A 51 -52.27 69.02 58.86
C ILE A 51 -50.79 68.81 58.52
N ASN A 52 -49.92 68.59 59.53
CA ASN A 52 -48.50 68.35 59.32
C ASN A 52 -48.27 67.07 58.50
N THR A 53 -49.00 65.98 58.79
CA THR A 53 -48.91 64.75 57.97
C THR A 53 -49.40 64.97 56.55
N LEU A 54 -50.50 65.69 56.34
CA LEU A 54 -51.02 65.98 54.99
C LEU A 54 -50.14 66.98 54.22
N GLN A 55 -49.39 67.84 54.90
CA GLN A 55 -48.40 68.70 54.28
C GLN A 55 -47.17 67.89 53.82
N VAL A 56 -46.62 67.03 54.69
CA VAL A 56 -45.51 66.12 54.33
C VAL A 56 -45.92 65.14 53.22
N GLU A 57 -47.17 64.66 53.23
CA GLU A 57 -47.70 63.84 52.12
C GLU A 57 -47.87 64.63 50.82
N ASN A 58 -48.29 65.91 50.87
CA ASN A 58 -48.31 66.78 49.68
C ASN A 58 -46.90 67.00 49.13
N GLU A 59 -45.96 67.42 49.98
CA GLU A 59 -44.56 67.65 49.61
C GLU A 59 -43.96 66.38 48.97
N SER A 60 -44.18 65.21 49.58
CA SER A 60 -43.78 63.91 49.03
C SER A 60 -44.52 63.50 47.76
N MET A 61 -45.71 64.02 47.48
CA MET A 61 -46.43 63.79 46.22
C MET A 61 -45.94 64.72 45.11
N TYR A 62 -45.58 65.97 45.41
CA TYR A 62 -44.92 66.87 44.47
C TYR A 62 -43.53 66.34 44.07
N GLU A 63 -42.71 65.86 45.01
CA GLU A 63 -41.44 65.20 44.69
C GLU A 63 -41.62 64.00 43.75
N LYS A 64 -42.62 63.14 44.03
CA LYS A 64 -42.94 61.98 43.19
C LYS A 64 -43.47 62.35 41.81
N PHE A 65 -44.22 63.45 41.69
CA PHE A 65 -44.70 63.97 40.42
C PHE A 65 -43.52 64.44 39.56
N ASN A 66 -42.65 65.30 40.10
CA ASN A 66 -41.48 65.80 39.39
C ASN A 66 -40.55 64.65 38.94
N LEU A 67 -40.33 63.65 39.80
CA LEU A 67 -39.56 62.44 39.46
C LEU A 67 -40.24 61.49 38.47
N ALA A 68 -41.55 61.66 38.19
CA ALA A 68 -42.25 60.94 37.13
C ALA A 68 -42.22 61.73 35.81
N GLU A 69 -42.34 63.06 35.90
CA GLU A 69 -42.23 64.00 34.77
C GLU A 69 -40.82 63.95 34.16
N GLU A 70 -39.76 64.10 34.97
CA GLU A 70 -38.35 64.00 34.54
C GLU A 70 -38.05 62.67 33.81
N ARG A 71 -38.59 61.54 34.31
CA ARG A 71 -38.45 60.22 33.65
C ARG A 71 -39.27 60.08 32.38
N SER A 72 -40.39 60.80 32.26
CA SER A 72 -41.19 60.85 31.03
C SER A 72 -40.47 61.67 29.96
N GLU A 73 -39.90 62.82 30.33
CA GLU A 73 -39.09 63.65 29.44
C GLU A 73 -37.81 62.92 29.00
N GLU A 74 -37.08 62.27 29.91
CA GLU A 74 -35.92 61.42 29.55
C GLU A 74 -36.34 60.28 28.60
N GLY A 75 -37.51 59.68 28.83
CA GLY A 75 -38.11 58.66 27.97
C GLY A 75 -38.40 59.17 26.54
N ASP A 76 -39.05 60.32 26.41
CA ASP A 76 -39.38 60.92 25.11
C ASP A 76 -38.14 61.45 24.38
N VAL A 77 -37.20 62.09 25.06
CA VAL A 77 -35.91 62.51 24.47
C VAL A 77 -35.14 61.29 23.94
N LYS A 78 -35.14 60.18 24.69
CA LYS A 78 -34.51 58.92 24.25
C LYS A 78 -35.25 58.27 23.09
N SER A 79 -36.59 58.34 23.06
CA SER A 79 -37.42 57.88 21.96
C SER A 79 -37.15 58.67 20.67
N MET A 80 -37.14 60.01 20.76
CA MET A 80 -36.79 60.91 19.65
C MET A 80 -35.36 60.70 19.16
N HIS A 81 -34.39 60.48 20.08
CA HIS A 81 -33.01 60.18 19.71
C HIS A 81 -32.90 58.86 18.94
N MET A 82 -33.57 57.79 19.40
CA MET A 82 -33.60 56.52 18.66
C MET A 82 -34.26 56.66 17.29
N ALA A 83 -35.35 57.43 17.18
CA ALA A 83 -36.00 57.71 15.90
C ALA A 83 -35.08 58.47 14.92
N ALA A 84 -34.32 59.46 15.42
CA ALA A 84 -33.33 60.18 14.63
C ALA A 84 -32.17 59.28 14.16
N VAL A 85 -31.63 58.44 15.04
CA VAL A 85 -30.56 57.47 14.71
C VAL A 85 -31.03 56.44 13.68
N ILE A 86 -32.30 56.00 13.75
CA ILE A 86 -32.87 55.09 12.74
C ILE A 86 -33.04 55.81 11.39
N ALA A 87 -33.46 57.07 11.36
CA ALA A 87 -33.58 57.84 10.11
C ALA A 87 -32.21 58.06 9.44
N ASP A 88 -31.21 58.48 10.21
CA ASP A 88 -29.82 58.73 9.76
C ASP A 88 -29.13 57.44 9.29
N ALA A 89 -29.53 56.27 9.83
CA ALA A 89 -29.08 54.96 9.35
C ALA A 89 -29.76 54.48 8.05
N ILE A 90 -30.99 54.92 7.75
CA ILE A 90 -31.74 54.53 6.54
C ILE A 90 -31.36 55.38 5.33
N GLU A 91 -31.03 56.66 5.50
CA GLU A 91 -30.62 57.54 4.41
C GLU A 91 -29.42 57.04 3.57
N PRO A 92 -28.32 56.49 4.15
CA PRO A 92 -27.23 55.92 3.35
C PRO A 92 -27.65 54.64 2.59
N GLU A 93 -28.57 53.84 3.11
CA GLU A 93 -29.10 52.67 2.39
C GLU A 93 -29.94 53.07 1.18
N ALA A 94 -30.84 54.06 1.34
CA ALA A 94 -31.62 54.61 0.24
C ALA A 94 -30.73 55.20 -0.87
N ASN A 95 -29.67 55.91 -0.49
CA ASN A 95 -28.66 56.42 -1.41
C ASN A 95 -27.86 55.30 -2.10
N LEU A 96 -27.54 54.20 -1.40
CA LEU A 96 -26.90 53.02 -1.99
C LEU A 96 -27.81 52.29 -2.98
N ILE A 97 -29.10 52.17 -2.70
CA ILE A 97 -30.09 51.59 -3.62
C ILE A 97 -30.19 52.43 -4.89
N SER A 98 -30.40 53.74 -4.76
CA SER A 98 -30.48 54.67 -5.91
C SER A 98 -29.22 54.64 -6.78
N ARG A 99 -28.02 54.58 -6.17
CA ARG A 99 -26.75 54.40 -6.90
C ARG A 99 -26.64 53.04 -7.60
N LYS A 100 -27.14 51.96 -6.98
CA LYS A 100 -27.16 50.62 -7.59
C LYS A 100 -28.12 50.55 -8.77
N ASP A 101 -29.30 51.17 -8.69
CA ASP A 101 -30.26 51.23 -9.78
C ASP A 101 -29.75 52.09 -10.95
N ALA A 102 -29.12 53.23 -10.68
CA ALA A 102 -28.43 54.04 -11.69
C ALA A 102 -27.31 53.25 -12.39
N ALA A 103 -26.49 52.50 -11.64
CA ALA A 103 -25.46 51.63 -12.20
C ALA A 103 -26.05 50.44 -13.00
N LEU A 104 -27.23 49.96 -12.63
CA LEU A 104 -27.95 48.89 -13.32
C LEU A 104 -28.54 49.39 -14.65
N GLU A 105 -29.12 50.59 -14.69
CA GLU A 105 -29.52 51.23 -15.96
C GLU A 105 -28.32 51.61 -16.83
N GLN A 106 -27.20 52.07 -16.26
CA GLN A 106 -25.96 52.22 -17.02
C GLN A 106 -25.48 50.88 -17.62
N ARG A 107 -25.56 49.77 -16.88
CA ARG A 107 -25.26 48.43 -17.42
C ARG A 107 -26.26 47.99 -18.50
N LYS A 108 -27.56 48.30 -18.38
CA LYS A 108 -28.57 48.04 -19.43
C LYS A 108 -28.30 48.87 -20.68
N ALA A 109 -27.93 50.15 -20.55
CA ALA A 109 -27.57 51.03 -21.66
C ALA A 109 -26.28 50.55 -22.35
N ALA A 110 -25.23 50.26 -21.57
CA ALA A 110 -23.98 49.69 -22.07
C ALA A 110 -24.21 48.34 -22.77
N SER A 111 -25.07 47.47 -22.22
CA SER A 111 -25.47 46.20 -22.85
C SER A 111 -26.22 46.41 -24.16
N ARG A 112 -27.12 47.39 -24.27
CA ARG A 112 -27.78 47.76 -25.55
C ARG A 112 -26.78 48.30 -26.59
N ILE A 113 -25.76 49.04 -26.16
CA ILE A 113 -24.69 49.54 -27.05
C ILE A 113 -23.75 48.39 -27.47
N ALA A 114 -23.39 47.50 -26.54
CA ALA A 114 -22.58 46.30 -26.81
C ALA A 114 -23.32 45.33 -27.73
N SER A 115 -24.63 45.14 -27.56
CA SER A 115 -25.48 44.34 -28.44
C SER A 115 -25.54 44.95 -29.86
N ARG A 116 -25.56 46.28 -30.00
CA ARG A 116 -25.40 46.93 -31.31
C ARG A 116 -24.02 46.73 -31.94
N ARG A 117 -22.95 46.60 -31.13
CA ARG A 117 -21.61 46.19 -31.59
C ARG A 117 -21.47 44.68 -31.82
N SER A 118 -22.33 43.86 -31.23
CA SER A 118 -22.32 42.39 -31.38
C SER A 118 -22.68 41.93 -32.79
N ASN A 119 -23.33 42.79 -33.58
CA ASN A 119 -23.57 42.57 -35.00
C ASN A 119 -22.33 42.86 -35.88
N SER A 120 -21.20 43.24 -35.28
CA SER A 120 -19.93 43.51 -35.96
C SER A 120 -18.70 43.01 -35.19
N ALA A 121 -18.85 41.95 -34.37
CA ALA A 121 -17.71 41.08 -34.08
C ALA A 121 -17.37 40.36 -35.38
N SER A 122 -16.13 40.47 -35.89
CA SER A 122 -15.84 39.96 -37.24
C SER A 122 -16.02 38.44 -37.28
N CYS A 123 -16.74 37.95 -38.30
CA CYS A 123 -16.82 36.52 -38.58
C CYS A 123 -15.43 35.90 -38.74
N ASP A 124 -14.45 36.68 -39.18
CA ASP A 124 -13.06 36.26 -39.34
C ASP A 124 -12.39 35.96 -38.00
N GLU A 125 -12.63 36.77 -36.95
CA GLU A 125 -12.04 36.57 -35.61
C GLU A 125 -12.64 35.33 -34.93
N ILE A 126 -13.93 35.08 -35.14
CA ILE A 126 -14.60 33.85 -34.70
C ILE A 126 -14.12 32.64 -35.54
N ALA A 127 -13.75 32.84 -36.82
CA ALA A 127 -13.21 31.79 -37.67
C ALA A 127 -11.75 31.45 -37.34
N THR A 128 -10.89 32.44 -37.07
CA THR A 128 -9.50 32.21 -36.64
C THR A 128 -9.46 31.46 -35.32
N LEU A 129 -10.18 31.91 -34.29
CA LEU A 129 -10.26 31.23 -32.99
C LEU A 129 -10.80 29.80 -33.11
N ARG A 130 -11.77 29.54 -34.01
CA ARG A 130 -12.24 28.16 -34.29
C ARG A 130 -11.19 27.32 -35.02
N SER A 131 -10.41 27.92 -35.93
CA SER A 131 -9.31 27.21 -36.61
C SER A 131 -8.16 26.91 -35.65
N GLU A 132 -7.83 27.83 -34.75
CA GLU A 132 -6.79 27.72 -33.72
C GLU A 132 -7.18 26.70 -32.63
N ALA A 133 -8.44 26.68 -32.20
CA ALA A 133 -8.98 25.62 -31.35
C ALA A 133 -8.89 24.25 -32.04
N LYS A 134 -9.29 24.13 -33.31
CA LYS A 134 -9.20 22.87 -34.07
C LYS A 134 -7.75 22.40 -34.30
N VAL A 135 -6.82 23.33 -34.51
CA VAL A 135 -5.38 23.03 -34.54
C VAL A 135 -4.93 22.55 -33.15
N SER A 136 -5.32 23.25 -32.08
CA SER A 136 -5.00 22.87 -30.70
C SER A 136 -5.52 21.48 -30.33
N ASP A 137 -6.73 21.10 -30.75
CA ASP A 137 -7.28 19.75 -30.58
C ASP A 137 -6.47 18.70 -31.36
N SER A 138 -6.03 19.01 -32.59
CA SER A 138 -5.18 18.11 -33.40
C SER A 138 -3.76 17.96 -32.81
N VAL A 139 -3.24 19.01 -32.18
CA VAL A 139 -1.98 18.97 -31.43
C VAL A 139 -2.17 18.17 -30.14
N ALA A 140 -3.23 18.42 -29.35
CA ALA A 140 -3.51 17.71 -28.12
C ALA A 140 -3.73 16.20 -28.34
N THR A 141 -4.44 15.82 -29.42
CA THR A 141 -4.63 14.41 -29.80
C THR A 141 -3.32 13.76 -30.29
N SER A 142 -2.52 14.43 -31.12
CA SER A 142 -1.21 13.89 -31.56
C SER A 142 -0.18 13.80 -30.43
N VAL A 143 -0.17 14.76 -29.50
CA VAL A 143 0.62 14.70 -28.26
C VAL A 143 0.13 13.57 -27.35
N SER A 144 -1.18 13.39 -27.20
CA SER A 144 -1.76 12.27 -26.43
C SER A 144 -1.44 10.90 -27.04
N GLN A 145 -1.44 10.79 -28.37
CA GLN A 145 -1.04 9.58 -29.08
C GLN A 145 0.47 9.32 -28.91
N ARG A 146 1.31 10.35 -29.04
CA ARG A 146 2.76 10.23 -28.83
C ARG A 146 3.11 9.88 -27.39
N LEU A 147 2.43 10.47 -26.40
CA LEU A 147 2.60 10.13 -24.98
C LEU A 147 2.20 8.68 -24.70
N LYS A 148 1.14 8.17 -25.36
CA LYS A 148 0.77 6.75 -25.28
C LYS A 148 1.83 5.84 -25.90
N SER A 149 2.45 6.22 -27.02
CA SER A 149 3.53 5.44 -27.64
C SER A 149 4.82 5.48 -26.82
N THR A 150 5.35 6.64 -26.41
CA THR A 150 6.51 6.65 -25.49
C THR A 150 6.19 5.99 -24.15
N GLY A 151 4.93 5.98 -23.71
CA GLY A 151 4.48 5.19 -22.57
C GLY A 151 4.58 3.68 -22.79
N SER A 152 4.23 3.16 -23.98
CA SER A 152 4.47 1.74 -24.31
C SER A 152 5.94 1.42 -24.53
N ASP A 153 6.71 2.35 -25.11
CA ASP A 153 8.14 2.17 -25.36
C ASP A 153 8.94 2.19 -24.04
N MET A 154 8.55 3.04 -23.09
CA MET A 154 9.11 3.05 -21.74
C MET A 154 8.73 1.79 -20.96
N ARG A 155 7.50 1.27 -21.07
CA ARG A 155 7.12 -0.02 -20.47
C ARG A 155 7.86 -1.21 -21.10
N SER A 156 8.04 -1.24 -22.42
CA SER A 156 8.78 -2.33 -23.08
C SER A 156 10.27 -2.27 -22.78
N LEU A 157 10.86 -1.07 -22.66
CA LEU A 157 12.22 -0.87 -22.18
C LEU A 157 12.39 -1.28 -20.71
N GLN A 158 11.43 -0.94 -19.84
CA GLN A 158 11.45 -1.34 -18.43
C GLN A 158 11.31 -2.87 -18.28
N GLY A 159 10.42 -3.51 -19.05
CA GLY A 159 10.33 -4.97 -19.13
C GLY A 159 11.59 -5.62 -19.74
N ALA A 160 12.31 -4.95 -20.65
CA ALA A 160 13.61 -5.42 -21.13
C ALA A 160 14.70 -5.30 -20.05
N ALA A 161 14.76 -4.19 -19.32
CA ALA A 161 15.73 -3.97 -18.24
C ALA A 161 15.48 -4.88 -17.03
N ASN A 162 14.23 -5.05 -16.61
CA ASN A 162 13.87 -5.98 -15.54
C ASN A 162 14.24 -7.43 -15.90
N ARG A 163 14.13 -7.81 -17.19
CA ARG A 163 14.60 -9.11 -17.69
C ARG A 163 16.14 -9.24 -17.78
N MET A 164 16.91 -8.20 -17.49
CA MET A 164 18.36 -8.31 -17.25
C MET A 164 18.70 -8.47 -15.78
N VAL A 165 17.82 -8.07 -14.86
CA VAL A 165 17.97 -8.33 -13.42
C VAL A 165 17.59 -9.78 -13.13
N LEU A 166 18.28 -10.41 -12.18
CA LEU A 166 17.96 -11.76 -11.71
C LEU A 166 17.03 -11.70 -10.49
N SER A 167 16.08 -12.63 -10.41
CA SER A 167 15.25 -12.83 -9.21
C SER A 167 16.06 -13.45 -8.06
N GLN A 168 15.49 -13.48 -6.84
CA GLN A 168 16.12 -14.14 -5.69
C GLN A 168 16.37 -15.64 -5.93
N GLU A 169 15.43 -16.35 -6.57
CA GLU A 169 15.60 -17.77 -6.91
C GLU A 169 16.64 -17.98 -8.01
N GLU A 170 16.63 -17.13 -9.04
CA GLU A 170 17.64 -17.15 -10.11
C GLU A 170 19.03 -16.88 -9.54
N MET A 171 19.14 -16.06 -8.49
CA MET A 171 20.40 -15.79 -7.81
C MET A 171 20.88 -16.97 -6.94
N GLU A 172 19.97 -17.64 -6.22
CA GLU A 172 20.29 -18.89 -5.53
C GLU A 172 20.80 -19.95 -6.51
N GLU A 173 20.17 -20.06 -7.68
CA GLU A 173 20.60 -20.96 -8.75
C GLU A 173 22.00 -20.60 -9.28
N VAL A 174 22.31 -19.30 -9.50
CA VAL A 174 23.68 -18.85 -9.86
C VAL A 174 24.70 -19.25 -8.78
N VAL A 175 24.38 -19.08 -7.50
CA VAL A 175 25.29 -19.45 -6.41
C VAL A 175 25.46 -20.97 -6.31
N LEU A 176 24.39 -21.76 -6.46
CA LEU A 176 24.48 -23.22 -6.56
C LEU A 176 25.41 -23.62 -7.71
N LYS A 177 25.20 -23.08 -8.92
CA LYS A 177 26.02 -23.36 -10.11
C LYS A 177 27.49 -22.94 -9.93
N ARG A 178 27.78 -21.83 -9.23
CA ARG A 178 29.16 -21.47 -8.78
C ARG A 178 29.75 -22.50 -7.83
N CYS A 179 28.95 -22.97 -6.86
CA CYS A 179 29.39 -23.95 -5.88
C CYS A 179 29.71 -25.32 -6.53
N TRP A 180 28.93 -25.73 -7.53
CA TRP A 180 29.22 -26.91 -8.35
C TRP A 180 30.59 -26.75 -9.03
N LEU A 181 30.78 -25.66 -9.79
CA LEU A 181 32.04 -25.37 -10.47
C LEU A 181 33.24 -25.35 -9.51
N ALA A 182 33.15 -24.63 -8.39
CA ALA A 182 34.21 -24.56 -7.39
C ALA A 182 34.52 -25.93 -6.74
N ARG A 183 33.51 -26.73 -6.40
CA ARG A 183 33.71 -28.08 -5.84
C ARG A 183 34.39 -29.01 -6.86
N TYR A 184 33.90 -29.04 -8.09
CA TYR A 184 34.38 -30.00 -9.09
C TYR A 184 35.79 -29.66 -9.59
N TRP A 185 36.12 -28.38 -9.81
CA TRP A 185 37.51 -28.01 -10.14
C TRP A 185 38.48 -28.27 -8.96
N LYS A 186 38.03 -28.13 -7.71
CA LYS A 186 38.79 -28.54 -6.51
C LYS A 186 39.01 -30.06 -6.43
N LEU A 187 38.04 -30.86 -6.86
CA LEU A 187 38.21 -32.32 -6.99
C LEU A 187 39.17 -32.66 -8.13
N CYS A 188 39.12 -31.97 -9.28
CA CYS A 188 40.10 -32.14 -10.35
C CYS A 188 41.55 -31.95 -9.87
N VAL A 189 41.84 -30.88 -9.11
CA VAL A 189 43.18 -30.65 -8.53
C VAL A 189 43.59 -31.77 -7.57
N ARG A 190 42.69 -32.21 -6.67
CA ARG A 190 42.97 -33.32 -5.73
C ARG A 190 43.25 -34.66 -6.43
N LEU A 191 42.58 -34.92 -7.55
CA LEU A 191 42.60 -36.20 -8.26
C LEU A 191 43.56 -36.19 -9.48
N GLY A 192 44.24 -35.06 -9.75
CA GLY A 192 45.18 -34.92 -10.88
C GLY A 192 44.51 -34.85 -12.26
N ILE A 193 43.21 -34.57 -12.32
CA ILE A 193 42.41 -34.53 -13.56
C ILE A 193 42.54 -33.14 -14.20
N HIS A 194 42.82 -33.07 -15.51
CA HIS A 194 43.00 -31.80 -16.27
C HIS A 194 43.98 -30.84 -15.58
N SER A 195 45.12 -31.36 -15.13
CA SER A 195 46.11 -30.66 -14.29
C SER A 195 46.79 -29.46 -14.95
N ASP A 196 46.63 -29.28 -16.26
CA ASP A 196 47.06 -28.11 -17.03
C ASP A 196 46.16 -26.88 -16.84
N ILE A 197 44.90 -27.08 -16.42
CA ILE A 197 43.91 -26.01 -16.21
C ILE A 197 43.26 -26.01 -14.82
N ALA A 198 43.24 -27.15 -14.12
CA ALA A 198 42.41 -27.35 -12.94
C ALA A 198 42.72 -26.37 -11.79
N GLU A 199 43.99 -26.01 -11.56
CA GLU A 199 44.37 -25.06 -10.51
C GLU A 199 43.79 -23.66 -10.77
N VAL A 200 43.98 -23.14 -12.00
CA VAL A 200 43.48 -21.82 -12.42
C VAL A 200 41.95 -21.78 -12.40
N LYS A 201 41.30 -22.87 -12.82
CA LYS A 201 39.83 -23.01 -12.73
C LYS A 201 39.34 -23.08 -11.29
N GLN A 202 40.05 -23.81 -10.41
CA GLN A 202 39.72 -23.88 -9.00
C GLN A 202 39.83 -22.51 -8.35
N GLU A 203 40.95 -21.79 -8.53
CA GLU A 203 41.16 -20.45 -7.97
C GLU A 203 40.05 -19.49 -8.42
N TYR A 204 39.79 -19.43 -9.73
CA TYR A 204 38.75 -18.59 -10.32
C TYR A 204 37.37 -18.88 -9.71
N TRP A 205 36.88 -20.12 -9.75
CA TRP A 205 35.55 -20.45 -9.24
C TRP A 205 35.47 -20.41 -7.71
N SER A 206 36.56 -20.68 -6.99
CA SER A 206 36.61 -20.54 -5.53
C SER A 206 36.55 -19.08 -5.08
N SER A 207 37.01 -18.11 -5.89
CA SER A 207 36.80 -16.68 -5.60
C SER A 207 35.31 -16.30 -5.59
N PHE A 208 34.48 -17.03 -6.36
CA PHE A 208 33.03 -16.89 -6.42
C PHE A 208 32.24 -17.88 -5.54
N ALA A 209 32.89 -18.84 -4.87
CA ALA A 209 32.24 -19.83 -4.00
C ALA A 209 33.24 -20.51 -3.03
N PRO A 210 33.82 -19.77 -2.06
CA PRO A 210 34.90 -20.29 -1.21
C PRO A 210 34.43 -21.40 -0.25
N LEU A 211 33.15 -21.40 0.14
CA LEU A 211 32.52 -22.36 1.05
C LEU A 211 31.49 -23.24 0.31
N SER A 212 31.82 -23.67 -0.91
CA SER A 212 30.87 -24.29 -1.85
C SER A 212 30.06 -25.46 -1.29
N LEU A 213 30.69 -26.34 -0.50
CA LEU A 213 30.00 -27.46 0.15
C LEU A 213 29.00 -26.98 1.22
N GLU A 214 29.41 -26.07 2.10
CA GLU A 214 28.59 -25.58 3.22
C GLU A 214 27.36 -24.80 2.72
N VAL A 215 27.51 -23.99 1.67
CA VAL A 215 26.42 -23.24 1.04
C VAL A 215 25.38 -24.19 0.44
N VAL A 216 25.80 -25.17 -0.36
CA VAL A 216 24.88 -26.13 -1.01
C VAL A 216 24.19 -27.01 0.04
N LEU A 217 24.89 -27.49 1.07
CA LEU A 217 24.27 -28.25 2.16
C LEU A 217 23.27 -27.41 2.96
N SER A 218 23.54 -26.12 3.19
CA SER A 218 22.61 -25.23 3.90
C SER A 218 21.36 -24.89 3.07
N ILE A 219 21.51 -24.66 1.75
CA ILE A 219 20.38 -24.49 0.83
C ILE A 219 19.55 -25.78 0.75
N GLY A 220 20.20 -26.93 0.63
CA GLY A 220 19.54 -28.24 0.68
C GLY A 220 18.79 -28.47 1.99
N GLN A 221 19.36 -28.10 3.14
CA GLN A 221 18.68 -28.24 4.42
C GLN A 221 17.44 -27.31 4.53
N LYS A 222 17.52 -26.04 4.10
CA LYS A 222 16.34 -25.17 3.97
C LYS A 222 15.26 -25.80 3.08
N ALA A 223 15.67 -26.45 1.99
CA ALA A 223 14.77 -27.16 1.06
C ALA A 223 14.17 -28.44 1.68
N ARG A 224 14.85 -29.10 2.62
CA ARG A 224 14.26 -30.20 3.43
C ARG A 224 13.24 -29.67 4.41
N ASP A 225 13.57 -28.60 5.12
CA ASP A 225 12.73 -28.00 6.18
C ASP A 225 11.51 -27.22 5.65
N GLY A 226 11.40 -27.01 4.34
CA GLY A 226 10.28 -26.28 3.70
C GLY A 226 10.39 -24.75 3.75
N THR A 227 11.30 -24.23 4.57
CA THR A 227 11.55 -22.81 4.85
C THR A 227 11.92 -21.92 3.65
N LEU A 228 11.97 -22.46 2.43
CA LEU A 228 12.13 -21.67 1.19
C LEU A 228 10.86 -20.87 0.80
N SER A 229 9.69 -21.26 1.29
CA SER A 229 8.42 -20.58 0.95
C SER A 229 8.02 -19.49 1.96
N ASP A 230 8.43 -19.63 3.23
CA ASP A 230 7.90 -18.83 4.34
C ASP A 230 8.54 -17.44 4.46
N ASN A 231 8.05 -16.51 3.63
CA ASN A 231 8.26 -15.06 3.76
C ASN A 231 7.48 -14.45 4.95
N ALA A 232 7.50 -15.11 6.13
CA ALA A 232 6.92 -14.60 7.37
C ALA A 232 7.64 -15.11 8.64
N ASP A 233 8.29 -14.18 9.34
CA ASP A 233 8.74 -14.26 10.74
C ASP A 233 9.89 -15.25 11.10
N MET A 234 10.41 -15.08 12.32
CA MET A 234 11.39 -15.89 13.06
C MET A 234 12.55 -16.54 12.27
N GLU A 235 13.70 -15.87 12.22
CA GLU A 235 14.89 -16.25 13.01
C GLU A 235 16.11 -15.45 12.52
N THR A 236 16.40 -14.34 13.19
CA THR A 236 17.14 -13.21 12.58
C THR A 236 18.67 -13.29 12.62
N LYS A 237 19.27 -14.37 13.14
CA LYS A 237 20.74 -14.52 13.26
C LYS A 237 21.38 -15.45 12.23
N SER A 238 20.81 -16.64 12.01
CA SER A 238 21.35 -17.57 11.00
C SER A 238 21.02 -17.09 9.58
N LYS A 239 19.76 -16.70 9.34
CA LYS A 239 19.27 -16.17 8.06
C LYS A 239 20.12 -14.99 7.56
N MET A 240 20.54 -14.06 8.44
CA MET A 240 21.34 -12.89 8.06
C MET A 240 22.77 -13.24 7.62
N SER A 241 23.43 -14.20 8.28
CA SER A 241 24.80 -14.62 7.89
C SER A 241 24.80 -15.21 6.48
N LEU A 242 23.91 -16.17 6.21
CA LEU A 242 23.84 -16.80 4.90
C LEU A 242 23.27 -15.85 3.83
N ALA A 243 22.28 -15.01 4.12
CA ALA A 243 21.79 -14.03 3.14
C ALA A 243 22.87 -13.02 2.74
N ASN A 244 23.68 -12.54 3.69
CA ASN A 244 24.83 -11.68 3.38
C ASN A 244 25.87 -12.44 2.55
N HIS A 245 26.23 -13.67 2.93
CA HIS A 245 27.14 -14.50 2.13
C HIS A 245 26.60 -14.79 0.72
N LEU A 246 25.31 -15.05 0.55
CA LEU A 246 24.70 -15.23 -0.78
C LEU A 246 24.75 -13.93 -1.59
N ASN A 247 24.52 -12.76 -0.97
CA ASN A 247 24.61 -11.46 -1.65
C ASN A 247 26.05 -11.04 -2.02
N ASP A 248 27.04 -11.34 -1.18
CA ASP A 248 28.46 -11.14 -1.52
C ASP A 248 28.91 -12.11 -2.63
N MET A 249 28.35 -13.33 -2.65
CA MET A 249 28.63 -14.40 -3.62
C MET A 249 27.78 -14.30 -4.91
N ALA A 250 26.78 -13.41 -4.93
CA ALA A 250 25.86 -13.14 -6.04
C ALA A 250 26.54 -12.47 -7.24
N GLY A 251 27.56 -11.63 -7.00
CA GLY A 251 28.45 -11.11 -8.04
C GLY A 251 27.74 -10.41 -9.21
N ASP A 252 27.20 -9.22 -8.96
CA ASP A 252 26.27 -8.45 -9.81
C ASP A 252 24.91 -9.13 -10.06
N GLY A 253 23.82 -8.38 -9.88
CA GLY A 253 22.43 -8.86 -9.83
C GLY A 253 21.82 -9.15 -11.20
N ASN A 254 22.63 -9.63 -12.14
CA ASN A 254 22.49 -9.35 -13.56
C ASN A 254 22.67 -10.64 -14.40
N ILE A 255 21.99 -10.72 -15.55
CA ILE A 255 21.97 -11.89 -16.44
C ILE A 255 23.35 -12.36 -16.91
N GLU A 256 24.36 -11.46 -16.94
CA GLU A 256 25.75 -11.83 -17.20
C GLU A 256 26.30 -12.83 -16.15
N SER A 257 25.91 -12.68 -14.89
CA SER A 257 26.24 -13.57 -13.77
C SER A 257 25.78 -15.02 -14.04
N MET A 258 24.56 -15.17 -14.59
CA MET A 258 24.00 -16.46 -15.02
C MET A 258 24.68 -17.00 -16.29
N LEU A 259 24.86 -16.17 -17.32
CA LEU A 259 25.52 -16.58 -18.57
C LEU A 259 26.98 -17.04 -18.35
N LEU A 260 27.64 -16.49 -17.34
CA LEU A 260 29.00 -16.84 -16.93
C LEU A 260 29.07 -18.22 -16.28
N VAL A 261 28.15 -18.57 -15.35
CA VAL A 261 28.10 -19.93 -14.78
C VAL A 261 27.67 -20.97 -15.80
N GLU A 262 26.70 -20.65 -16.66
CA GLU A 262 26.28 -21.49 -17.77
C GLU A 262 27.40 -21.76 -18.78
N ARG A 263 28.34 -20.82 -18.94
CA ARG A 263 29.56 -21.06 -19.72
C ARG A 263 30.52 -22.02 -19.02
N GLY A 264 30.69 -21.87 -17.71
CA GLY A 264 31.51 -22.76 -16.88
C GLY A 264 30.99 -24.22 -16.87
N LEU A 265 29.68 -24.42 -16.69
CA LEU A 265 29.07 -25.74 -16.68
C LEU A 265 29.18 -26.44 -18.04
N ARG A 266 29.00 -25.71 -19.15
CA ARG A 266 29.21 -26.26 -20.50
C ARG A 266 30.67 -26.64 -20.76
N GLU A 267 31.64 -25.90 -20.21
CA GLU A 267 33.06 -26.25 -20.27
C GLU A 267 33.36 -27.53 -19.47
N LEU A 268 32.88 -27.60 -18.22
CA LEU A 268 33.01 -28.76 -17.33
C LEU A 268 32.41 -30.04 -17.98
N ALA A 269 31.21 -29.93 -18.54
CA ALA A 269 30.53 -31.02 -19.25
C ALA A 269 31.26 -31.41 -20.57
N SER A 270 31.75 -30.42 -21.34
CA SER A 270 32.53 -30.69 -22.56
C SER A 270 33.86 -31.39 -22.29
N LEU A 271 34.43 -31.18 -21.10
CA LEU A 271 35.66 -31.83 -20.62
C LEU A 271 35.41 -33.11 -19.82
N LYS A 272 34.14 -33.54 -19.68
CA LYS A 272 33.73 -34.75 -18.95
C LYS A 272 34.31 -34.84 -17.53
N VAL A 273 34.40 -33.69 -16.85
CA VAL A 273 34.96 -33.58 -15.50
C VAL A 273 34.19 -34.44 -14.50
N GLU A 274 32.86 -34.48 -14.57
CA GLU A 274 31.99 -35.35 -13.75
C GLU A 274 32.30 -36.85 -13.96
N ASP A 275 32.30 -37.33 -15.21
CA ASP A 275 32.66 -38.72 -15.56
C ASP A 275 34.05 -39.10 -15.00
N ALA A 276 35.04 -38.21 -15.19
CA ALA A 276 36.42 -38.46 -14.79
C ALA A 276 36.59 -38.51 -13.27
N ILE A 277 35.93 -37.60 -12.53
CA ILE A 277 35.94 -37.61 -11.06
C ILE A 277 35.25 -38.87 -10.52
N MET A 278 34.09 -39.25 -11.08
CA MET A 278 33.36 -40.45 -10.67
C MET A 278 34.21 -41.72 -10.85
N LEU A 279 34.94 -41.82 -11.97
CA LEU A 279 35.86 -42.94 -12.22
C LEU A 279 37.05 -42.93 -11.25
N ALA A 280 37.72 -41.79 -11.06
CA ALA A 280 38.88 -41.68 -10.17
C ALA A 280 38.53 -42.00 -8.70
N LEU A 281 37.39 -41.50 -8.21
CA LEU A 281 36.89 -41.83 -6.87
C LEU A 281 36.57 -43.34 -6.75
N ALA A 282 35.93 -43.93 -7.76
CA ALA A 282 35.65 -45.36 -7.79
C ALA A 282 36.91 -46.24 -7.85
N GLU A 283 38.01 -45.76 -8.45
CA GLU A 283 39.31 -46.41 -8.43
C GLU A 283 40.03 -46.25 -7.09
N HIS A 284 39.96 -45.06 -6.47
CA HIS A 284 40.50 -44.83 -5.12
C HIS A 284 39.87 -45.76 -4.07
N ARG A 285 38.59 -46.14 -4.19
CA ARG A 285 37.98 -47.19 -3.36
C ARG A 285 38.69 -48.55 -3.50
N ARG A 286 39.04 -48.96 -4.73
CA ARG A 286 39.66 -50.27 -5.03
C ARG A 286 41.13 -50.36 -4.61
N ILE A 287 41.85 -49.23 -4.64
CA ILE A 287 43.30 -49.19 -4.42
C ILE A 287 43.66 -49.22 -2.93
N LYS A 288 42.74 -48.84 -2.04
CA LYS A 288 42.97 -48.63 -0.59
C LYS A 288 43.27 -49.96 0.15
N PRO A 289 44.52 -50.25 0.55
CA PRO A 289 44.86 -51.56 1.10
C PRO A 289 44.47 -51.70 2.57
N LEU A 290 44.10 -52.91 2.98
CA LEU A 290 43.77 -53.23 4.37
C LEU A 290 45.05 -53.18 5.23
N SER A 291 45.32 -52.02 5.84
CA SER A 291 46.50 -51.78 6.69
C SER A 291 46.32 -52.39 8.09
N GLY A 292 46.23 -53.72 8.16
CA GLY A 292 46.25 -54.52 9.37
C GLY A 292 47.18 -55.73 9.20
N PRO A 293 47.85 -56.22 10.27
CA PRO A 293 48.74 -57.38 10.16
C PRO A 293 47.94 -58.64 9.81
N ALA A 294 48.40 -59.36 8.79
CA ALA A 294 47.70 -60.54 8.27
C ALA A 294 47.74 -61.71 9.26
N SER A 295 46.59 -62.00 9.89
CA SER A 295 46.38 -63.16 10.76
C SER A 295 45.46 -64.18 10.10
N SER A 296 45.99 -65.38 9.87
CA SER A 296 45.30 -66.67 9.63
C SER A 296 44.11 -66.72 8.67
N GLU A 297 44.33 -67.38 7.53
CA GLU A 297 43.48 -68.42 6.93
C GLU A 297 41.93 -68.27 6.94
N GLY A 298 41.35 -68.29 5.73
CA GLY A 298 40.08 -69.01 5.51
C GLY A 298 38.81 -68.19 5.31
N GLN A 299 38.88 -66.85 5.29
CA GLN A 299 37.74 -66.00 4.90
C GLN A 299 38.09 -65.13 3.69
N ASN A 300 37.09 -64.90 2.83
CA ASN A 300 37.25 -64.11 1.61
C ASN A 300 37.73 -62.69 1.93
N PRO A 301 38.51 -62.05 1.05
CA PRO A 301 38.68 -60.60 1.12
C PRO A 301 37.35 -59.94 0.77
N SER A 302 36.53 -59.69 1.79
CA SER A 302 35.43 -58.73 1.69
C SER A 302 36.06 -57.36 1.46
N GLU A 303 36.19 -56.98 0.19
CA GLU A 303 36.60 -55.63 -0.22
C GLU A 303 35.76 -54.63 0.57
N SER A 304 36.42 -53.80 1.38
CA SER A 304 35.74 -52.85 2.25
C SER A 304 35.14 -51.74 1.37
N LEU A 305 33.89 -51.97 0.92
CA LEU A 305 33.08 -51.08 0.06
C LEU A 305 32.75 -49.71 0.70
N GLU A 306 33.46 -49.32 1.76
CA GLU A 306 33.30 -48.04 2.44
C GLU A 306 33.68 -46.89 1.51
N LEU A 307 32.73 -45.97 1.32
CA LEU A 307 32.96 -44.73 0.59
C LEU A 307 34.06 -43.89 1.25
N SER A 308 34.90 -43.28 0.42
CA SER A 308 35.79 -42.20 0.86
C SER A 308 34.98 -40.99 1.32
N GLU A 309 35.58 -40.10 2.13
CA GLU A 309 34.85 -38.89 2.54
C GLU A 309 34.57 -37.96 1.36
N GLU A 310 35.43 -37.97 0.32
CA GLU A 310 35.19 -37.22 -0.91
C GLU A 310 33.88 -37.66 -1.59
N GLU A 311 33.62 -38.97 -1.65
CA GLU A 311 32.37 -39.53 -2.18
C GLU A 311 31.17 -39.30 -1.25
N ARG A 312 31.36 -39.40 0.07
CA ARG A 312 30.27 -39.09 1.02
C ARG A 312 29.87 -37.63 0.99
N GLU A 313 30.83 -36.71 0.91
CA GLU A 313 30.56 -35.29 0.64
C GLU A 313 29.84 -35.10 -0.70
N ASP A 314 30.26 -35.81 -1.75
CA ASP A 314 29.70 -35.65 -3.09
C ASP A 314 28.25 -36.14 -3.19
N VAL A 315 27.93 -37.27 -2.56
CA VAL A 315 26.54 -37.74 -2.42
C VAL A 315 25.70 -36.73 -1.64
N ARG A 316 26.18 -36.20 -0.50
CA ARG A 316 25.43 -35.17 0.27
C ARG A 316 25.20 -33.90 -0.56
N PHE A 317 26.22 -33.46 -1.30
CA PHE A 317 26.18 -32.29 -2.18
C PHE A 317 25.12 -32.45 -3.27
N LYS A 318 25.05 -33.63 -3.90
CA LYS A 318 24.03 -33.96 -4.92
C LYS A 318 22.64 -34.18 -4.31
N GLN A 319 22.51 -34.83 -3.16
CA GLN A 319 21.25 -34.95 -2.43
C GLN A 319 20.66 -33.58 -2.05
N ALA A 320 21.51 -32.65 -1.61
CA ALA A 320 21.12 -31.27 -1.32
C ALA A 320 20.66 -30.52 -2.57
N TRP A 321 21.39 -30.65 -3.69
CA TRP A 321 20.99 -30.12 -5.00
C TRP A 321 19.63 -30.66 -5.45
N LEU A 322 19.46 -31.99 -5.41
CA LEU A 322 18.23 -32.67 -5.79
C LEU A 322 17.05 -32.22 -4.93
N THR A 323 17.23 -32.12 -3.61
CA THR A 323 16.17 -31.62 -2.71
C THR A 323 15.80 -30.18 -3.04
N TYR A 324 16.77 -29.31 -3.35
CA TYR A 324 16.49 -27.92 -3.73
C TYR A 324 15.64 -27.85 -5.00
N PHE A 325 16.06 -28.53 -6.08
CA PHE A 325 15.35 -28.47 -7.36
C PHE A 325 13.96 -29.11 -7.29
N TRP A 326 13.77 -30.23 -6.58
CA TRP A 326 12.44 -30.81 -6.39
C TRP A 326 11.56 -29.96 -5.43
N ARG A 327 12.13 -29.26 -4.45
CA ARG A 327 11.36 -28.29 -3.63
C ARG A 327 10.94 -27.07 -4.45
N ARG A 328 11.83 -26.53 -5.28
CA ARG A 328 11.51 -25.37 -6.14
C ARG A 328 10.49 -25.77 -7.21
N ALA A 329 10.60 -26.96 -7.80
CA ALA A 329 9.58 -27.51 -8.70
C ALA A 329 8.21 -27.59 -8.03
N LYS A 330 8.13 -28.06 -6.77
CA LYS A 330 6.89 -28.07 -5.98
C LYS A 330 6.32 -26.66 -5.76
N ASN A 331 7.18 -25.68 -5.48
CA ASN A 331 6.75 -24.30 -5.23
C ASN A 331 6.21 -23.58 -6.49
N HIS A 332 6.44 -24.13 -7.69
CA HIS A 332 6.03 -23.57 -8.99
C HIS A 332 5.07 -24.49 -9.76
N ASP A 333 4.48 -25.50 -9.10
CA ASP A 333 3.55 -26.48 -9.67
C ASP A 333 4.11 -27.19 -10.94
N ILE A 334 5.40 -27.53 -10.92
CA ILE A 334 6.10 -28.23 -12.02
C ILE A 334 6.12 -29.75 -11.79
N GLU A 335 5.73 -30.52 -12.81
CA GLU A 335 5.64 -32.00 -12.77
C GLU A 335 4.86 -32.51 -11.53
N GLU A 336 3.68 -31.92 -11.27
CA GLU A 336 2.82 -32.17 -10.10
C GLU A 336 2.61 -33.66 -9.76
N ASP A 337 2.59 -34.53 -10.78
CA ASP A 337 2.31 -35.96 -10.66
C ASP A 337 3.46 -36.78 -10.05
N ILE A 338 4.69 -36.26 -10.09
CA ILE A 338 5.90 -36.94 -9.57
C ILE A 338 6.69 -36.11 -8.54
N THR A 339 6.56 -34.78 -8.56
CA THR A 339 7.38 -33.87 -7.76
C THR A 339 7.25 -34.12 -6.26
N ASP A 340 6.05 -34.46 -5.75
CA ASP A 340 5.85 -34.80 -4.33
C ASP A 340 6.52 -36.11 -3.92
N GLU A 341 6.43 -37.15 -4.75
CA GLU A 341 7.13 -38.43 -4.52
C GLU A 341 8.65 -38.23 -4.50
N ARG A 342 9.16 -37.44 -5.46
CA ARG A 342 10.60 -37.16 -5.59
C ARG A 342 11.14 -36.31 -4.46
N LEU A 343 10.44 -35.23 -4.08
CA LEU A 343 10.82 -34.38 -2.96
C LEU A 343 10.84 -35.18 -1.66
N GLN A 344 9.80 -35.97 -1.39
CA GLN A 344 9.74 -36.80 -0.17
C GLN A 344 10.88 -37.82 -0.12
N PHE A 345 11.17 -38.51 -1.24
CA PHE A 345 12.30 -39.43 -1.34
C PHE A 345 13.64 -38.78 -0.97
N TRP A 346 13.96 -37.59 -1.49
CA TRP A 346 15.22 -36.91 -1.17
C TRP A 346 15.28 -36.39 0.27
N ILE A 347 14.14 -35.98 0.85
CA ILE A 347 14.02 -35.63 2.27
C ILE A 347 14.34 -36.84 3.16
N GLU A 348 13.79 -38.01 2.83
CA GLU A 348 13.98 -39.26 3.56
C GLU A 348 15.43 -39.78 3.47
N GLN A 349 16.01 -39.80 2.27
CA GLN A 349 17.40 -40.21 2.03
C GLN A 349 18.41 -39.42 2.88
N GLY A 350 18.16 -38.13 3.11
CA GLY A 350 18.98 -37.29 4.01
C GLY A 350 18.99 -37.71 5.49
N ASN A 351 18.23 -38.73 5.89
CA ASN A 351 18.22 -39.29 7.24
C ASN A 351 18.97 -40.64 7.36
N HIS A 352 19.52 -41.17 6.28
CA HIS A 352 20.13 -42.51 6.26
C HIS A 352 21.68 -42.49 6.17
N PRO A 353 22.37 -43.53 6.68
CA PRO A 353 23.83 -43.63 6.57
C PRO A 353 24.25 -43.89 5.13
N ILE A 354 25.13 -43.04 4.59
CA ILE A 354 25.41 -43.03 3.15
C ILE A 354 26.16 -44.29 2.69
N GLY A 355 25.55 -45.01 1.75
CA GLY A 355 26.06 -46.26 1.17
C GLY A 355 26.43 -46.16 -0.31
N THR A 356 27.00 -47.23 -0.86
CA THR A 356 27.41 -47.31 -2.28
C THR A 356 26.25 -47.28 -3.27
N VAL A 357 25.02 -47.58 -2.82
CA VAL A 357 23.80 -47.50 -3.65
C VAL A 357 23.47 -46.04 -3.96
N ASP A 358 23.62 -45.16 -2.97
CA ASP A 358 23.24 -43.75 -3.03
C ASP A 358 24.05 -42.99 -4.09
N VAL A 359 25.30 -43.41 -4.33
CA VAL A 359 26.16 -42.93 -5.43
C VAL A 359 25.48 -43.15 -6.79
N ILE A 360 24.76 -44.26 -6.97
CA ILE A 360 24.01 -44.56 -8.20
C ILE A 360 22.68 -43.80 -8.19
N GLU A 361 22.04 -43.63 -7.03
CA GLU A 361 20.75 -42.95 -6.93
C GLU A 361 20.84 -41.45 -7.21
N VAL A 362 21.89 -40.76 -6.73
CA VAL A 362 22.09 -39.33 -7.05
C VAL A 362 22.34 -39.11 -8.53
N GLU A 363 23.11 -39.98 -9.20
CA GLU A 363 23.28 -39.92 -10.65
C GLU A 363 21.97 -40.18 -11.41
N ARG A 364 21.15 -41.14 -10.93
CA ARG A 364 19.80 -41.36 -11.47
C ARG A 364 18.93 -40.10 -11.32
N GLY A 365 18.95 -39.46 -10.16
CA GLY A 365 18.18 -38.24 -9.88
C GLY A 365 18.61 -37.04 -10.73
N LEU A 366 19.91 -36.81 -10.89
CA LEU A 366 20.43 -35.72 -11.73
C LEU A 366 20.08 -35.93 -13.21
N ASN A 367 20.16 -37.18 -13.68
CA ASN A 367 19.72 -37.52 -15.04
C ASN A 367 18.19 -37.41 -15.21
N GLU A 368 17.40 -37.63 -14.15
CA GLU A 368 15.94 -37.43 -14.16
C GLU A 368 15.58 -35.93 -14.28
N LEU A 369 16.15 -35.07 -13.42
CA LEU A 369 16.00 -33.60 -13.51
C LEU A 369 16.35 -33.09 -14.93
N LYS A 370 17.46 -33.56 -15.48
CA LYS A 370 17.97 -33.18 -16.80
C LYS A 370 17.10 -33.69 -17.96
N LYS A 371 16.50 -34.88 -17.82
CA LYS A 371 15.60 -35.48 -18.82
C LYS A 371 14.24 -34.80 -18.88
N LEU A 372 13.72 -34.37 -17.73
CA LEU A 372 12.48 -33.59 -17.61
C LEU A 372 12.69 -32.09 -17.89
N GLY A 373 13.95 -31.64 -17.87
CA GLY A 373 14.31 -30.24 -18.12
C GLY A 373 13.88 -29.30 -17.00
N ILE A 374 13.87 -29.77 -15.74
CA ILE A 374 13.33 -29.05 -14.58
C ILE A 374 13.95 -27.65 -14.43
N GLU A 375 15.26 -27.49 -14.67
CA GLU A 375 15.93 -26.18 -14.64
C GLU A 375 15.33 -25.20 -15.68
N SER A 376 15.07 -25.67 -16.89
CA SER A 376 14.43 -24.86 -17.95
C SER A 376 12.97 -24.52 -17.61
N GLN A 377 12.22 -25.47 -17.06
CA GLN A 377 10.83 -25.25 -16.65
C GLN A 377 10.75 -24.23 -15.50
N LEU A 378 11.64 -24.33 -14.52
CA LEU A 378 11.77 -23.37 -13.42
C LEU A 378 12.17 -21.98 -13.92
N TRP A 379 13.16 -21.90 -14.80
CA TRP A 379 13.53 -20.64 -15.43
C TRP A 379 12.34 -20.04 -16.18
N GLU A 380 11.55 -20.81 -16.93
CA GLU A 380 10.34 -20.26 -17.54
C GLU A 380 9.28 -19.82 -16.52
N ALA A 381 9.04 -20.59 -15.45
CA ALA A 381 8.04 -20.27 -14.43
C ALA A 381 8.36 -18.96 -13.68
N THR A 382 9.58 -18.82 -13.14
CA THR A 382 10.03 -17.60 -12.45
C THR A 382 9.92 -16.36 -13.35
N ARG A 383 10.11 -16.51 -14.67
CA ARG A 383 10.05 -15.39 -15.64
C ARG A 383 8.61 -15.04 -16.07
N ARG A 384 7.70 -16.02 -16.14
CA ARG A 384 6.26 -15.76 -16.38
C ARG A 384 5.64 -14.98 -15.21
N ALA A 385 5.95 -15.37 -13.96
CA ALA A 385 5.45 -14.69 -12.76
C ALA A 385 5.78 -13.18 -12.75
N LEU A 386 6.99 -12.81 -13.16
CA LEU A 386 7.39 -11.40 -13.30
C LEU A 386 6.55 -10.63 -14.33
N ASP A 387 6.27 -11.21 -15.50
CA ASP A 387 5.49 -10.54 -16.56
C ASP A 387 3.99 -10.38 -16.16
N ASP A 388 3.43 -11.28 -15.34
CA ASP A 388 2.06 -11.19 -14.82
C ASP A 388 1.88 -10.12 -13.71
N ASP A 389 2.86 -9.96 -12.80
CA ASP A 389 2.82 -8.90 -11.77
C ASP A 389 2.76 -7.49 -12.39
N PHE A 390 3.57 -7.24 -13.43
CA PHE A 390 3.53 -5.96 -14.16
C PHE A 390 2.21 -5.75 -14.94
N SER A 391 1.51 -6.84 -15.27
CA SER A 391 0.19 -6.78 -15.93
C SER A 391 -0.92 -6.42 -14.93
N ASN A 392 -0.90 -7.01 -13.72
CA ASN A 392 -1.91 -6.78 -12.69
C ASN A 392 -1.83 -5.38 -12.05
N HIS A 393 -0.63 -4.82 -11.87
CA HIS A 393 -0.46 -3.47 -11.32
C HIS A 393 -0.96 -2.33 -12.24
N GLY A 394 -1.47 -2.65 -13.45
CA GLY A 394 -1.99 -1.67 -14.42
C GLY A 394 -3.41 -1.15 -14.19
N SER A 395 -4.17 -1.65 -13.20
CA SER A 395 -5.64 -1.47 -13.13
C SER A 395 -6.20 -0.63 -11.95
N PRO A 396 -5.81 0.65 -11.76
CA PRO A 396 -6.45 1.57 -10.81
C PRO A 396 -7.74 2.18 -11.40
N THR A 397 -8.72 1.34 -11.76
CA THR A 397 -10.08 1.77 -12.13
C THR A 397 -11.10 1.21 -11.16
N GLY A 398 -11.32 1.93 -10.05
CA GLY A 398 -12.45 1.70 -9.18
C GLY A 398 -13.74 2.08 -9.89
N SER A 399 -14.51 1.08 -10.33
CA SER A 399 -15.85 1.27 -10.90
C SER A 399 -16.90 1.29 -9.79
N GLU A 400 -17.10 2.47 -9.17
CA GLU A 400 -18.35 2.76 -8.47
C GLU A 400 -19.43 3.16 -9.49
N ILE A 401 -20.28 2.20 -9.91
CA ILE A 401 -21.69 2.40 -10.30
C ILE A 401 -22.48 1.17 -9.83
#